data_AF-A0A951I3Z8-F1
#
_entry.id   AF-A0A951I3Z8-F1
#
_cell.length_a   1.000
_cell.length_b   1.000
_cell.length_c   1.000
_cell.angle_alpha   90.00
_cell.angle_beta   90.00
_cell.angle_gamma   90.00
#
_symmetry.space_group_name_H-M   'P 1'
#
loop_
_entity.id
_entity.type
_entity.pdbx_description
1 polymer ?
#
loop_
_entity_poly.entity_id
_entity_poly.type
_entity_poly.pdbx_seq_one_letter_code
_entity_poly.pdbx_strand_id
1 'polypeptide(L)'
;MEESTGQAPVTEGGEVDDRGTTQTQGRAILKRLRDAGFEGSDEKLAVALGRPLEEVEGWTGGAETVDDDVIMKARGIAKERGIEIE
;
A
#
# COMPACT_ATOMS: atom_id res chain seq x y z
N MET A 1 13.97 -18.07 32.04
CA MET A 1 13.84 -18.51 30.64
C MET A 1 12.95 -17.49 29.98
N GLU A 2 13.56 -16.47 29.40
CA GLU A 2 12.88 -15.44 28.63
C GLU A 2 13.03 -15.83 27.17
N GLU A 3 11.97 -16.37 26.58
CA GLU A 3 11.84 -16.46 25.13
C GLU A 3 10.96 -15.28 24.70
N SER A 4 11.59 -14.11 24.58
CA SER A 4 11.05 -13.01 23.81
C SER A 4 11.68 -13.12 22.42
N THR A 5 11.13 -14.01 21.60
CA THR A 5 11.57 -14.20 20.22
C THR A 5 11.29 -12.92 19.45
N GLY A 6 12.37 -12.40 18.85
CA GLY A 6 12.43 -11.08 18.24
C GLY A 6 11.36 -10.86 17.18
N GLN A 7 10.68 -9.73 17.31
CA GLN A 7 10.02 -9.08 16.20
C GLN A 7 11.12 -8.78 15.15
N ALA A 8 11.15 -9.54 14.07
CA ALA A 8 12.01 -9.24 12.93
C ALA A 8 11.71 -7.80 12.48
N PRO A 9 12.73 -6.96 12.24
CA PRO A 9 12.48 -5.63 11.68
C PRO A 9 11.75 -5.82 10.36
N VAL A 10 10.60 -5.17 10.20
CA VAL A 10 9.90 -5.09 8.93
C VAL A 10 10.93 -4.68 7.89
N THR A 11 11.30 -5.60 7.00
CA THR A 11 12.41 -5.37 6.08
C THR A 11 12.01 -4.27 5.12
N GLU A 12 12.54 -3.06 5.34
CA GLU A 12 12.43 -1.89 4.47
C GLU A 12 13.10 -2.08 3.09
N GLY A 13 13.65 -3.26 2.79
CA GLY A 13 14.49 -3.54 1.62
C GLY A 13 13.97 -4.62 0.66
N GLY A 14 12.68 -4.97 0.72
CA GLY A 14 12.05 -5.84 -0.28
C GLY A 14 11.43 -5.02 -1.42
N GLU A 15 11.70 -5.42 -2.66
CA GLU A 15 10.91 -5.00 -3.81
C GLU A 15 9.52 -5.62 -3.69
N VAL A 16 8.49 -4.78 -3.74
CA VAL A 16 7.07 -5.13 -3.71
C VAL A 16 6.66 -5.71 -5.05
N ASP A 17 7.26 -5.27 -6.16
CA ASP A 17 6.88 -5.65 -7.52
C ASP A 17 8.09 -5.81 -8.46
N ASP A 18 7.82 -6.35 -9.66
CA ASP A 18 8.81 -6.53 -10.73
C ASP A 18 9.40 -5.22 -11.28
N ARG A 19 8.89 -4.06 -10.86
CA ARG A 19 9.41 -2.73 -11.25
C ARG A 19 10.40 -2.17 -10.23
N GLY A 20 10.73 -2.93 -9.19
CA GLY A 20 11.63 -2.52 -8.12
C GLY A 20 10.99 -1.53 -7.15
N THR A 21 9.66 -1.52 -7.04
CA THR A 21 8.95 -0.64 -6.11
C THR A 21 9.22 -1.09 -4.69
N THR A 22 9.92 -0.29 -3.89
CA THR A 22 10.15 -0.62 -2.46
C THR A 22 8.86 -0.51 -1.64
N GLN A 23 8.84 -1.12 -0.44
CA GLN A 23 7.72 -0.95 0.52
C GLN A 23 7.35 0.53 0.73
N THR A 24 8.35 1.40 0.87
CA THR A 24 8.13 2.85 1.08
C THR A 24 7.49 3.50 -0.13
N GLN A 25 7.93 3.15 -1.35
CA GLN A 25 7.31 3.65 -2.58
C GLN A 25 5.90 3.10 -2.76
N GLY A 26 5.67 1.81 -2.47
CA GLY A 26 4.35 1.20 -2.55
C GLY A 26 3.34 1.89 -1.64
N ARG A 27 3.73 2.18 -0.40
CA ARG A 27 2.93 2.98 0.54
C ARG A 27 2.65 4.39 0.02
N ALA A 28 3.65 5.04 -0.56
CA ALA A 28 3.50 6.37 -1.13
C ALA A 28 2.52 6.37 -2.32
N ILE A 29 2.56 5.35 -3.18
CA ILE A 29 1.60 5.15 -4.28
C ILE A 29 0.17 5.07 -3.74
N LEU A 30 -0.06 4.23 -2.73
CA LEU A 30 -1.39 4.08 -2.13
C LEU A 30 -1.90 5.38 -1.51
N LYS A 31 -1.04 6.11 -0.78
CA LYS A 31 -1.39 7.41 -0.20
C LYS A 31 -1.74 8.44 -1.27
N ARG A 32 -0.94 8.55 -2.34
CA ARG A 32 -1.22 9.48 -3.44
C ARG A 32 -2.54 9.14 -4.14
N LEU A 33 -2.77 7.85 -4.40
CA LEU A 33 -4.02 7.40 -5.00
C LEU A 33 -5.22 7.74 -4.11
N ARG A 34 -5.11 7.50 -2.80
CA ARG A 34 -6.14 7.86 -1.81
C ARG A 34 -6.43 9.36 -1.83
N ASP A 35 -5.39 10.18 -1.71
CA ASP A 35 -5.53 11.62 -1.53
C ASP A 35 -6.06 12.29 -2.81
N ALA A 36 -5.55 11.89 -3.99
CA ALA A 36 -5.94 12.47 -5.27
C ALA A 36 -7.22 11.85 -5.87
N GLY A 37 -7.46 10.56 -5.64
CA GLY A 37 -8.54 9.81 -6.29
C GLY A 37 -9.76 9.52 -5.41
N PHE A 38 -9.61 9.65 -4.10
CA PHE A 38 -10.60 9.19 -3.11
C PHE A 38 -10.79 10.16 -1.94
N GLU A 39 -10.48 11.45 -2.14
CA GLU A 39 -10.70 12.52 -1.15
C GLU A 39 -10.02 12.24 0.20
N GLY A 40 -8.90 11.50 0.19
CA GLY A 40 -8.20 11.10 1.40
C GLY A 40 -8.89 10.02 2.24
N SER A 41 -9.95 9.37 1.73
CA SER A 41 -10.71 8.36 2.46
C SER A 41 -10.16 6.95 2.21
N ASP A 42 -9.70 6.31 3.29
CA ASP A 42 -9.27 4.91 3.26
C ASP A 42 -10.45 3.96 2.92
N GLU A 43 -11.67 4.26 3.37
CA GLU A 43 -12.89 3.51 3.01
C GLU A 43 -13.16 3.51 1.49
N LYS A 44 -13.07 4.67 0.84
CA LYS A 44 -13.28 4.78 -0.61
C LYS A 44 -12.17 4.09 -1.39
N LEU A 45 -10.92 4.18 -0.91
CA LEU A 45 -9.80 3.45 -1.49
C LEU A 45 -9.99 1.93 -1.34
N ALA A 46 -10.42 1.45 -0.16
CA ALA A 46 -10.69 0.04 0.12
C ALA A 46 -11.75 -0.54 -0.82
N VAL A 47 -12.86 0.19 -1.02
CA VAL A 47 -13.90 -0.20 -2.00
C VAL A 47 -13.33 -0.31 -3.42
N ALA A 48 -12.50 0.65 -3.84
CA ALA A 48 -11.92 0.63 -5.17
C ALA A 48 -10.87 -0.48 -5.37
N LEU A 49 -10.08 -0.76 -4.34
CA LEU A 49 -9.12 -1.86 -4.34
C LEU A 49 -9.81 -3.23 -4.18
N GLY A 50 -11.06 -3.27 -3.69
CA GLY A 50 -11.75 -4.49 -3.32
C GLY A 50 -11.04 -5.22 -2.18
N ARG A 51 -10.55 -4.46 -1.19
CA ARG A 51 -9.81 -4.94 -0.01
C ARG A 51 -10.52 -4.50 1.27
N PRO A 52 -10.33 -5.21 2.40
CA PRO A 52 -10.79 -4.76 3.71
C PRO A 52 -10.22 -3.38 4.06
N LEU A 53 -10.98 -2.60 4.85
CA LEU A 53 -10.52 -1.28 5.30
C LEU A 53 -9.26 -1.41 6.15
N GLU A 54 -9.23 -2.40 7.03
CA GLU A 54 -8.15 -2.64 7.99
C GLU A 54 -6.82 -2.93 7.29
N GLU A 55 -6.85 -3.67 6.16
CA GLU A 55 -5.67 -3.90 5.33
C GLU A 55 -5.16 -2.59 4.69
N VAL A 56 -6.07 -1.78 4.16
CA VAL A 56 -5.71 -0.47 3.57
C VAL A 56 -5.11 0.45 4.62
N GLU A 57 -5.70 0.55 5.80
CA GLU A 57 -5.15 1.31 6.93
C GLU A 57 -3.80 0.74 7.39
N GLY A 58 -3.64 -0.58 7.37
CA GLY A 58 -2.37 -1.26 7.64
C GLY A 58 -1.27 -0.84 6.67
N TRP A 59 -1.56 -0.83 5.37
CA TRP A 59 -0.62 -0.42 4.33
C TRP A 59 -0.31 1.07 4.37
N THR A 60 -1.33 1.94 4.43
CA THR A 60 -1.13 3.40 4.43
C THR A 60 -0.53 3.87 5.76
N GLY A 61 -0.90 3.26 6.88
CA GLY A 61 -0.32 3.50 8.21
C GLY A 61 1.08 2.93 8.39
N GLY A 62 1.47 1.96 7.55
CA GLY A 62 2.75 1.28 7.59
C GLY A 62 2.87 0.20 8.66
N ALA A 63 1.75 -0.17 9.29
CA ALA A 63 1.65 -1.31 10.19
C ALA A 63 1.78 -2.65 9.45
N GLU A 64 1.42 -2.67 8.16
CA GLU A 64 1.51 -3.83 7.29
C GLU A 64 2.43 -3.60 6.09
N THR A 65 2.89 -4.70 5.50
CA THR A 65 3.63 -4.71 4.24
C THR A 65 2.67 -4.64 3.06
N VAL A 66 2.99 -3.80 2.08
CA VAL A 66 2.23 -3.70 0.84
C VAL A 66 2.52 -4.92 -0.04
N ASP A 67 1.47 -5.41 -0.69
CA ASP A 67 1.50 -6.54 -1.62
C ASP A 67 1.60 -6.05 -3.09
N ASP A 68 2.29 -6.82 -3.94
CA ASP A 68 2.44 -6.57 -5.39
C ASP A 68 1.08 -6.37 -6.07
N ASP A 69 0.15 -7.29 -5.79
CA ASP A 69 -1.20 -7.28 -6.39
C ASP A 69 -1.92 -5.95 -6.15
N VAL A 70 -1.67 -5.35 -4.99
CA VAL A 70 -2.25 -4.07 -4.61
C VAL A 70 -1.59 -2.91 -5.36
N ILE A 71 -0.28 -2.96 -5.60
CA ILE A 71 0.42 -1.95 -6.40
C ILE A 71 -0.01 -2.03 -7.86
N MET A 72 -0.10 -3.23 -8.43
CA MET A 72 -0.62 -3.43 -9.79
C MET A 72 -2.03 -2.86 -9.94
N LYS A 73 -2.92 -3.14 -8.98
CA LYS A 73 -4.29 -2.64 -8.99
C LYS A 73 -4.36 -1.12 -8.82
N ALA A 74 -3.59 -0.56 -7.89
CA ALA A 74 -3.52 0.88 -7.65
C ALA A 74 -3.12 1.64 -8.93
N ARG A 75 -2.12 1.14 -9.65
CA ARG A 75 -1.72 1.70 -10.96
C ARG A 75 -2.79 1.59 -12.02
N GLY A 76 -3.51 0.47 -12.08
CA GLY A 76 -4.66 0.29 -12.97
C GLY A 76 -5.73 1.36 -12.73
N ILE A 77 -6.14 1.53 -11.48
CA ILE A 77 -7.14 2.52 -11.06
C ILE A 77 -6.66 3.95 -11.37
N ALA A 78 -5.40 4.26 -11.03
CA ALA A 78 -4.82 5.57 -11.29
C ALA A 78 -4.84 5.91 -12.78
N LYS A 79 -4.45 4.95 -13.64
CA LYS A 79 -4.48 5.10 -15.09
C LYS A 79 -5.90 5.30 -15.63
N GLU A 80 -6.87 4.53 -15.16
CA GLU A 80 -8.28 4.65 -15.58
C GLU A 80 -8.89 6.01 -15.19
N ARG A 81 -8.46 6.57 -14.06
CA ARG A 81 -8.95 7.85 -13.53
C ARG A 81 -8.12 9.07 -13.97
N GLY A 82 -6.99 8.87 -14.65
CA GLY A 82 -6.08 9.95 -15.04
C GLY A 82 -5.36 10.60 -13.85
N ILE A 83 -5.04 9.82 -12.82
CA ILE A 83 -4.36 10.28 -11.59
C ILE A 83 -2.86 9.96 -11.70
N GLU A 84 -2.00 10.94 -11.42
CA GLU A 84 -0.56 10.75 -11.29
C GLU A 84 -0.21 10.29 -9.86
N ILE A 85 0.46 9.13 -9.75
CA ILE A 85 0.80 8.47 -8.47
C ILE A 85 2.29 8.15 -8.30
N GLU A 86 3.08 8.37 -9.36
CA GLU A 86 4.52 8.09 -9.46
C GLU A 86 5.25 9.29 -10.08
#